data_AF-A0A5B1QZ12-F1
#
_entry.id   AF-A0A5B1QZ12-F1
#
_cell.length_a   1.000
_cell.length_b   1.000
_cell.length_c   1.000
_cell.angle_alpha   90.00
_cell.angle_beta   90.00
_cell.angle_gamma   90.00
#
_symmetry.space_group_name_H-M   'P 1'
#
loop_
_entity.id
_entity.type
_entity.pdbx_description
1 polymer ?
#
loop_
_entity_poly.entity_id
_entity_poly.type
_entity_poly.pdbx_seq_one_letter_code
_entity_poly.pdbx_strand_id
1 'polypeptide(L)'
;MRAHGLSLLAIAHRLGVTINYAGVMSEIAAGWPRLDPINQSEIAEKFDIPMQHICLSLVKLIRRADSISRQETGRISLDTLAKVVEAREVYRDLPCLGTEFKPFRVVNSVFELPGICSEIGDLLIRTSDLN
;
A
#
# COMPACT_ATOMS: atom_id res chain seq x y z
N MET A 1 -10.20 -13.39 11.48
CA MET A 1 -10.31 -13.03 10.05
C MET A 1 -8.94 -12.95 9.40
N ARG A 2 -8.01 -12.05 9.77
CA ARG A 2 -6.62 -12.02 9.23
C ARG A 2 -5.96 -13.37 8.93
N ALA A 3 -6.04 -14.33 9.86
CA ALA A 3 -5.46 -15.65 9.67
C ALA A 3 -5.96 -16.33 8.38
N HIS A 4 -7.24 -16.19 8.04
CA HIS A 4 -7.83 -16.71 6.80
C HIS A 4 -7.26 -16.02 5.57
N GLY A 5 -7.17 -14.67 5.55
CA GLY A 5 -6.56 -13.94 4.43
C GLY A 5 -5.10 -14.34 4.19
N LEU A 6 -4.30 -14.47 5.25
CA LEU A 6 -2.91 -14.95 5.14
C LEU A 6 -2.83 -16.41 4.70
N SER A 7 -3.70 -17.29 5.21
CA SER A 7 -3.79 -18.68 4.76
C SER A 7 -4.17 -18.77 3.28
N LEU A 8 -5.11 -17.94 2.84
CA LEU A 8 -5.53 -17.89 1.44
C LEU A 8 -4.39 -17.42 0.53
N LEU A 9 -3.65 -16.38 0.92
CA LEU A 9 -2.43 -15.97 0.19
C LEU A 9 -1.41 -17.10 0.11
N ALA A 10 -1.14 -17.77 1.23
CA ALA A 10 -0.16 -18.85 1.27
C ALA A 10 -0.55 -20.03 0.37
N ILE A 11 -1.83 -20.41 0.39
CA ILE A 11 -2.37 -21.47 -0.48
C ILE A 11 -2.32 -21.03 -1.95
N ALA A 12 -2.77 -19.81 -2.25
CA ALA A 12 -2.81 -19.28 -3.60
C ALA A 12 -1.43 -19.22 -4.23
N HIS A 13 -0.46 -18.67 -3.51
CA HIS A 13 0.94 -18.59 -3.90
C HIS A 13 1.54 -19.98 -4.14
N ARG A 14 1.29 -20.94 -3.24
CA ARG A 14 1.79 -22.32 -3.39
C ARG A 14 1.21 -23.04 -4.61
N LEU A 15 -0.04 -22.76 -4.95
CA LEU A 15 -0.75 -23.41 -6.06
C LEU A 15 -0.65 -22.63 -7.38
N GLY A 16 -0.04 -21.44 -7.38
CA GLY A 16 0.06 -20.58 -8.55
C GLY A 16 -1.31 -20.08 -9.05
N VAL A 17 -2.28 -19.90 -8.15
CA VAL A 17 -3.62 -19.43 -8.51
C VAL A 17 -3.81 -17.96 -8.17
N THR A 18 -4.44 -17.22 -9.07
CA THR A 18 -4.78 -15.81 -8.87
C THR A 18 -6.00 -15.68 -7.98
N ILE A 19 -5.94 -14.77 -7.01
CA ILE A 19 -7.06 -14.44 -6.11
C ILE A 19 -7.37 -12.95 -6.17
N ASN A 20 -8.48 -12.53 -5.54
CA ASN A 20 -8.80 -11.12 -5.34
C ASN A 20 -7.85 -10.50 -4.31
N TYR A 21 -6.66 -10.07 -4.75
CA TYR A 21 -5.64 -9.47 -3.88
C TYR A 21 -6.14 -8.23 -3.15
N ALA A 22 -6.94 -7.37 -3.79
CA ALA A 22 -7.49 -6.18 -3.16
C ALA A 22 -8.38 -6.53 -1.95
N GLY A 23 -9.30 -7.49 -2.13
CA GLY A 23 -10.17 -7.95 -1.06
C GLY A 23 -9.39 -8.62 0.08
N VAL A 24 -8.42 -9.46 -0.27
CA VAL A 24 -7.62 -10.20 0.72
C VAL A 24 -6.70 -9.26 1.51
N MET A 25 -6.04 -8.31 0.85
CA MET A 25 -5.21 -7.32 1.53
C MET A 25 -6.04 -6.37 2.41
N SER A 26 -7.26 -6.01 1.97
CA SER A 26 -8.20 -5.25 2.80
C SER A 26 -8.58 -6.01 4.07
N GLU A 27 -8.89 -7.32 3.97
CA GLU A 27 -9.18 -8.16 5.14
C GLU A 27 -7.97 -8.26 6.10
N ILE A 28 -6.78 -8.46 5.55
CA ILE A 28 -5.53 -8.57 6.32
C ILE A 28 -5.25 -7.27 7.08
N ALA A 29 -5.41 -6.13 6.41
CA ALA A 29 -5.21 -4.78 6.96
C ALA A 29 -6.26 -4.43 8.02
N ALA A 30 -7.51 -4.87 7.85
CA ALA A 30 -8.60 -4.64 8.80
C ALA A 30 -8.50 -5.47 10.08
N GLY A 31 -7.68 -6.53 10.10
CA GLY A 31 -7.50 -7.37 11.29
C GLY A 31 -6.92 -6.62 12.50
N TRP A 32 -7.09 -7.19 13.69
CA TRP A 32 -6.50 -6.69 14.94
C TRP A 32 -5.33 -7.59 15.41
N PRO A 33 -4.20 -7.05 15.89
CA PRO A 33 -3.81 -5.63 15.89
C PRO A 33 -3.54 -5.11 14.47
N ARG A 34 -3.88 -3.86 14.15
CA ARG A 34 -3.67 -3.30 12.79
C ARG A 34 -2.21 -3.45 12.36
N LEU A 35 -1.99 -3.89 11.12
CA LEU A 35 -0.65 -3.99 10.56
C LEU A 35 -0.14 -2.62 10.15
N ASP A 36 1.08 -2.29 10.55
CA ASP A 36 1.77 -1.12 10.04
C ASP A 36 2.06 -1.24 8.53
N PRO A 37 2.35 -0.13 7.84
CA PRO A 37 2.63 -0.15 6.41
C PRO A 37 3.80 -1.03 5.98
N ILE A 38 4.87 -1.15 6.78
CA ILE A 38 6.04 -1.99 6.46
C ILE A 38 5.65 -3.45 6.46
N ASN A 39 4.86 -3.89 7.45
CA ASN A 39 4.28 -5.24 7.48
C ASN A 39 3.50 -5.56 6.20
N GLN A 40 2.72 -4.60 5.69
CA GLN A 40 1.91 -4.82 4.49
C GLN A 40 2.76 -4.84 3.22
N SER A 41 3.81 -4.02 3.13
CA SER A 41 4.82 -4.11 2.06
C SER A 41 5.57 -5.43 2.08
N GLU A 42 6.00 -5.91 3.25
CA GLU A 42 6.66 -7.22 3.40
C GLU A 42 5.75 -8.37 2.94
N ILE A 43 4.47 -8.35 3.32
CA ILE A 43 3.49 -9.36 2.86
C ILE A 43 3.34 -9.29 1.34
N ALA A 44 3.24 -8.08 0.77
CA ALA A 44 3.08 -7.93 -0.66
C ALA A 44 4.28 -8.50 -1.43
N GLU A 45 5.51 -8.19 -1.02
CA GLU A 45 6.72 -8.75 -1.63
C GLU A 45 6.79 -10.26 -1.45
N LYS A 46 6.50 -10.77 -0.25
CA LYS A 46 6.62 -12.20 0.07
C LYS A 46 5.69 -13.10 -0.75
N PHE A 47 4.53 -12.58 -1.16
CA PHE A 47 3.52 -13.32 -1.91
C PHE A 47 3.34 -12.79 -3.34
N ASP A 48 4.31 -12.02 -3.86
CA ASP A 48 4.28 -11.43 -5.20
C ASP A 48 2.98 -10.66 -5.51
N ILE A 49 2.43 -9.97 -4.50
CA ILE A 49 1.21 -9.18 -4.64
C ILE A 49 1.57 -7.87 -5.34
N PRO A 50 0.88 -7.50 -6.43
CA PRO A 50 1.09 -6.23 -7.10
C PRO A 50 0.92 -5.04 -6.14
N MET A 51 1.91 -4.13 -6.12
CA MET A 51 1.99 -3.00 -5.19
C MET A 51 0.76 -2.07 -5.23
N GLN A 52 0.04 -2.04 -6.35
CA GLN A 52 -1.24 -1.33 -6.49
C GLN A 52 -2.29 -1.73 -5.44
N HIS A 53 -2.23 -2.97 -4.94
CA HIS A 53 -3.16 -3.48 -3.94
C HIS A 53 -2.81 -3.07 -2.50
N ILE A 54 -1.65 -2.46 -2.28
CA ILE A 54 -1.23 -1.92 -0.97
C ILE A 54 -0.99 -0.39 -1.02
N CYS A 55 -1.52 0.27 -2.03
CA CYS A 55 -1.23 1.68 -2.31
C CYS A 55 -1.54 2.63 -1.14
N LEU A 56 -2.65 2.40 -0.43
CA LEU A 56 -2.97 3.14 0.79
C LEU A 56 -1.86 3.02 1.84
N SER A 57 -1.29 1.83 1.98
CA SER A 57 -0.21 1.57 2.93
C SER A 57 1.08 2.25 2.50
N LEU A 58 1.41 2.25 1.20
CA LEU A 58 2.52 3.03 0.67
C LEU A 58 2.33 4.53 0.93
N VAL A 59 1.13 5.07 0.72
CA VAL A 59 0.78 6.47 1.06
C VAL A 59 1.01 6.75 2.55
N LYS A 60 0.54 5.87 3.44
CA LYS A 60 0.77 6.01 4.89
C LYS A 60 2.26 6.00 5.25
N LEU A 61 3.06 5.17 4.55
CA LEU A 61 4.49 5.08 4.78
C LEU A 61 5.24 6.33 4.33
N ILE A 62 4.84 6.93 3.20
CA ILE A 62 5.41 8.17 2.69
C ILE A 62 5.04 9.37 3.56
N ARG A 63 3.81 9.41 4.07
CA ARG A 63 3.33 10.49 4.95
C ARG A 63 3.87 10.39 6.38
N ARG A 64 4.50 9.28 6.76
CA ARG A 64 5.01 9.09 8.11
C ARG A 64 6.08 10.13 8.42
N ALA A 65 5.95 10.83 9.55
CA ALA A 65 6.94 11.83 9.97
C ALA A 65 8.30 11.17 10.24
N ASP A 66 8.31 10.05 10.94
CA ASP A 66 9.52 9.34 11.31
C ASP A 66 10.21 8.70 10.11
N SER A 67 11.54 8.70 10.15
CA SER A 67 12.39 7.96 9.22
C SER A 67 12.16 6.45 9.34
N ILE A 68 12.48 5.71 8.29
CA ILE A 68 12.45 4.24 8.30
C ILE A 68 13.61 3.76 9.18
N SER A 69 13.29 3.01 10.22
CA SER A 69 14.28 2.48 11.15
C SER A 69 15.14 1.39 10.49
N ARG A 70 16.34 1.17 11.02
CA ARG A 70 17.24 0.10 10.54
C ARG A 70 16.60 -1.30 10.61
N GLN A 71 15.70 -1.53 11.57
CA GLN A 71 14.97 -2.79 11.64
C GLN A 71 13.98 -2.91 10.48
N GLU A 72 13.26 -1.85 10.14
CA GLU A 72 12.30 -1.84 9.03
C GLU A 72 12.97 -1.95 7.66
N THR A 73 14.16 -1.35 7.49
CA THR A 73 14.91 -1.46 6.22
C THR A 73 15.29 -2.90 5.87
N GLY A 74 15.40 -3.80 6.87
CA GLY A 74 15.71 -5.20 6.64
C GLY A 74 14.49 -6.07 6.29
N ARG A 75 13.28 -5.51 6.24
CA ARG A 75 12.02 -6.25 6.06
C ARG A 75 11.43 -6.14 4.67
N ILE A 76 11.89 -5.17 3.90
CA ILE A 76 11.46 -4.92 2.52
C ILE A 76 12.69 -4.92 1.62
N SER A 77 12.47 -5.19 0.34
CA SER A 77 13.53 -5.15 -0.66
C SER A 77 14.18 -3.77 -0.75
N LEU A 78 15.44 -3.75 -1.19
CA LEU A 78 16.15 -2.50 -1.47
C LEU A 78 15.46 -1.66 -2.54
N ASP A 79 14.79 -2.29 -3.51
CA ASP A 79 14.02 -1.60 -4.55
C ASP A 79 12.82 -0.86 -3.95
N THR A 80 11.99 -1.55 -3.16
CA THR A 80 10.87 -0.93 -2.46
C THR A 80 11.34 0.16 -1.52
N LEU A 81 12.43 -0.07 -0.78
CA LEU A 81 12.99 0.95 0.12
C LEU A 81 13.44 2.20 -0.67
N ALA A 82 14.15 2.02 -1.78
CA ALA A 82 14.58 3.13 -2.63
C ALA A 82 13.39 3.94 -3.15
N LYS A 83 12.35 3.27 -3.65
CA LYS A 83 11.10 3.89 -4.11
C LYS A 83 10.37 4.63 -2.99
N VAL A 84 10.31 4.07 -1.78
CA VAL A 84 9.72 4.76 -0.63
C VAL A 84 10.51 6.02 -0.29
N VAL A 85 11.84 5.97 -0.29
CA VAL A 85 12.69 7.12 0.00
C VAL A 85 12.51 8.20 -1.07
N GLU A 86 12.57 7.83 -2.34
CA GLU A 86 12.32 8.74 -3.46
C GLU A 86 10.95 9.42 -3.34
N ALA A 87 9.89 8.63 -3.14
CA ALA A 87 8.54 9.15 -2.97
C ALA A 87 8.42 10.10 -1.76
N ARG A 88 9.18 9.87 -0.69
CA ARG A 88 9.21 10.78 0.48
C ARG A 88 9.89 12.11 0.18
N GLU A 89 10.98 12.10 -0.56
CA GLU A 89 11.66 13.33 -0.99
C GLU A 89 10.76 14.14 -1.94
N VAL A 90 10.20 13.48 -2.97
CA VAL A 90 9.25 14.13 -3.89
C VAL A 90 8.04 14.70 -3.15
N TYR A 91 7.48 13.97 -2.19
CA TYR A 91 6.35 14.44 -1.41
C TYR A 91 6.70 15.64 -0.51
N ARG A 92 7.92 15.68 0.06
CA ARG A 92 8.39 16.79 0.91
C ARG A 92 8.47 18.11 0.14
N ASP A 93 8.89 18.06 -1.12
CA ASP A 93 9.10 19.24 -1.95
C ASP A 93 7.81 19.79 -2.57
N LEU A 94 6.68 19.10 -2.41
CA LEU A 94 5.40 19.57 -2.92
C LEU A 94 4.79 20.66 -2.02
N PRO A 95 4.28 21.76 -2.60
CA PRO A 95 3.62 22.80 -1.82
C PRO A 95 2.40 22.23 -1.10
N CYS A 96 2.28 22.47 0.21
CA CYS A 96 1.20 21.97 1.08
C CYS A 96 -0.22 22.45 0.72
N LEU A 97 -0.35 23.28 -0.32
CA LEU A 97 -1.62 23.82 -0.80
C LEU A 97 -2.37 22.78 -1.64
N GLY A 98 -3.18 21.96 -0.99
CA GLY A 98 -4.39 21.38 -1.57
C GLY A 98 -4.31 19.93 -2.07
N THR A 99 -5.27 19.14 -1.56
CA THR A 99 -5.75 17.80 -1.97
C THR A 99 -5.06 16.56 -1.41
N GLU A 100 -5.88 15.66 -0.84
CA GLU A 100 -5.53 14.31 -0.38
C GLU A 100 -4.98 13.39 -1.49
N PHE A 101 -5.09 13.81 -2.75
CA PHE A 101 -4.66 13.06 -3.94
C PHE A 101 -3.17 13.16 -4.25
N LYS A 102 -2.46 14.17 -3.72
CA LYS A 102 -1.01 14.35 -3.95
C LYS A 102 -0.16 13.12 -3.60
N PRO A 103 -0.27 12.53 -2.38
CA PRO A 103 0.55 11.37 -2.04
C PRO A 103 0.23 10.14 -2.90
N PHE A 104 -1.02 9.95 -3.32
CA PHE A 104 -1.38 8.87 -4.26
C PHE A 104 -0.73 9.06 -5.62
N ARG A 105 -0.68 10.29 -6.15
CA ARG A 105 0.02 10.57 -7.42
C ARG A 105 1.51 10.29 -7.32
N VAL A 106 2.15 10.69 -6.22
CA VAL A 106 3.58 10.39 -5.99
C VAL A 106 3.81 8.88 -5.94
N VAL A 107 2.99 8.14 -5.18
CA VAL A 107 3.09 6.66 -5.13
C VAL A 107 2.92 6.06 -6.52
N ASN A 108 1.87 6.41 -7.25
CA ASN A 108 1.61 5.85 -8.58
C ASN A 108 2.76 6.13 -9.54
N SER A 109 3.34 7.32 -9.48
CA SER A 109 4.46 7.72 -10.33
C SER A 109 5.74 6.95 -10.00
N VAL A 110 6.15 6.92 -8.73
CA VAL A 110 7.43 6.33 -8.30
C VAL A 110 7.40 4.80 -8.36
N PHE A 111 6.24 4.20 -8.08
CA PHE A 111 6.07 2.75 -8.15
C PHE A 111 5.57 2.28 -9.52
N GLU A 112 5.38 3.19 -10.48
CA GLU A 112 4.91 2.88 -11.84
C GLU A 112 3.60 2.06 -11.85
N LEU A 113 2.68 2.38 -10.95
CA LEU A 113 1.47 1.57 -10.75
C LEU A 113 0.48 1.80 -11.89
N PRO A 114 -0.06 0.74 -12.53
CA PRO A 114 -1.03 0.89 -13.58
C PRO A 114 -2.38 1.35 -13.01
N GLY A 115 -2.86 2.51 -13.48
CA GLY A 115 -4.12 3.11 -13.06
C GLY A 115 -3.98 4.05 -11.86
N ILE A 116 -5.03 4.84 -11.62
CA ILE A 116 -5.08 5.64 -10.38
C ILE A 116 -5.40 4.66 -9.26
N CYS A 117 -4.51 4.49 -8.28
CA CYS A 117 -4.83 3.79 -7.03
C CYS A 117 -6.19 4.25 -6.50
N SER A 118 -7.20 3.45 -6.78
CA SER A 118 -8.58 3.81 -6.57
C SER A 118 -9.01 3.33 -5.19
N GLU A 119 -8.61 4.07 -4.16
CA GLU A 119 -9.62 4.42 -3.15
C GLU A 119 -10.55 5.52 -3.67
N ILE A 120 -10.18 6.14 -4.80
CA ILE A 120 -10.95 7.13 -5.54
C ILE A 120 -12.32 6.61 -5.95
N GLY A 121 -12.46 5.34 -6.33
CA GLY A 121 -13.76 4.72 -6.63
C GLY A 121 -14.69 4.73 -5.41
N ASP A 122 -14.24 4.23 -4.27
CA ASP A 122 -15.11 4.09 -3.09
C ASP A 122 -15.40 5.42 -2.36
N LEU A 123 -14.47 6.39 -2.42
CA LEU A 123 -14.67 7.73 -1.83
C LEU A 123 -15.52 8.66 -2.71
N LEU A 124 -15.41 8.59 -4.05
CA LEU A 124 -16.28 9.36 -4.95
C LEU A 124 -17.69 8.76 -5.07
N ILE A 125 -17.85 7.44 -5.03
CA ILE A 125 -19.19 6.82 -5.06
C ILE A 125 -19.99 7.22 -3.80
N ARG A 126 -19.37 7.16 -2.62
CA ARG A 126 -20.06 7.53 -1.36
C ARG A 126 -20.39 9.02 -1.22
N THR A 127 -19.67 9.91 -1.89
CA THR A 127 -19.97 11.36 -1.86
C THR A 127 -20.97 11.78 -2.93
N SER A 128 -21.17 10.96 -3.96
CA SER A 128 -22.18 11.18 -5.00
C SER A 128 -23.58 10.70 -4.60
N ASP A 129 -23.67 9.76 -3.65
CA ASP A 129 -24.94 9.23 -3.11
C ASP A 129 -25.56 10.09 -1.99
N LEU A 130 -24.92 11.22 -1.64
CA LEU A 130 -25.35 12.14 -0.57
C LEU A 130 -25.76 13.53 -1.08
N ASN A 131 -25.88 13.73 -2.40
CA ASN A 131 -26.40 14.96 -3.01
C ASN A 131 -27.61 14.67 -3.91
#